data_AF-A0A553ZTZ8-F1
#
_entry.id   AF-A0A553ZTZ8-F1
#
_cell.length_a   1.000
_cell.length_b   1.000
_cell.length_c   1.000
_cell.angle_alpha   90.00
_cell.angle_beta   90.00
_cell.angle_gamma   90.00
#
_symmetry.space_group_name_H-M   'P 1'
#
loop_
_entity.id
_entity.type
_entity.pdbx_description
1 polymer ?
#
loop_
_entity_poly.entity_id
_entity_poly.type
_entity_poly.pdbx_seq_one_letter_code
_entity_poly.pdbx_strand_id
1 'polypeptide(L)'
;MIEEDIIEGILKEGEKAPSTNQLVAYYKINPSTVLKGVNELVDEGILFKKRGVGMFVAEGARQKLVNQRRQSFKDEYVWKMIKEAEKLDITLPEIEEMISELKGRK
;
A
#
# COMPACT_ATOMS: atom_id res chain seq x y z
N MET A 1 1.19 5.35 -5.23
CA MET A 1 0.98 5.62 -6.68
C MET A 1 0.79 4.29 -7.38
N ILE A 2 1.83 3.59 -7.84
CA ILE A 2 1.65 2.26 -8.47
C ILE A 2 1.08 1.24 -7.48
N GLU A 3 1.63 1.15 -6.26
CA GLU A 3 1.15 0.18 -5.27
C GLU A 3 -0.30 0.44 -4.86
N GLU A 4 -0.68 1.72 -4.73
CA GLU A 4 -2.05 2.12 -4.41
C GLU A 4 -2.99 1.74 -5.56
N ASP A 5 -2.63 2.07 -6.80
CA ASP A 5 -3.41 1.69 -7.98
C ASP A 5 -3.60 0.17 -8.08
N ILE A 6 -2.60 -0.62 -7.67
CA ILE A 6 -2.70 -2.09 -7.62
C ILE A 6 -3.63 -2.54 -6.48
N ILE A 7 -3.52 -1.94 -5.29
CA ILE A 7 -4.37 -2.27 -4.13
C ILE A 7 -5.84 -1.94 -4.43
N GLU A 8 -6.10 -0.76 -4.99
CA GLU A 8 -7.42 -0.26 -5.39
C GLU A 8 -7.98 -1.00 -6.63
N GLY A 9 -7.13 -1.74 -7.35
CA GLY A 9 -7.51 -2.52 -8.53
C GLY A 9 -7.64 -1.70 -9.81
N ILE A 10 -7.13 -0.48 -9.81
CA ILE A 10 -7.00 0.39 -10.99
C ILE A 10 -5.97 -0.18 -11.96
N LEU A 11 -4.83 -0.68 -11.44
CA LEU A 11 -3.79 -1.34 -12.22
C LEU A 11 -3.76 -2.83 -11.88
N LYS A 12 -4.10 -3.69 -12.84
CA LYS A 12 -4.28 -5.13 -12.59
C LYS A 12 -3.01 -5.92 -12.84
N GLU A 13 -2.96 -7.12 -12.25
CA GLU A 13 -1.90 -8.09 -12.50
C GLU A 13 -1.81 -8.43 -14.00
N GLY A 14 -0.59 -8.48 -14.54
CA GLY A 14 -0.34 -8.64 -15.96
C GLY A 14 -0.51 -7.37 -16.82
N GLU A 15 -1.02 -6.26 -16.26
CA GLU A 15 -1.11 -5.00 -16.99
C GLU A 15 0.22 -4.26 -17.03
N LYS A 16 0.41 -3.44 -18.07
CA LYS A 16 1.61 -2.65 -18.26
C LYS A 16 1.59 -1.46 -17.29
N ALA A 17 2.59 -1.37 -16.43
CA ALA A 17 2.75 -0.23 -15.54
C ALA A 17 3.20 1.02 -16.32
N PRO A 18 2.88 2.23 -15.83
CA PRO A 18 3.39 3.47 -16.41
C PRO A 18 4.92 3.48 -16.47
N SER A 19 5.48 3.98 -17.56
CA SER A 19 6.93 4.16 -17.66
C SER A 19 7.43 5.23 -16.68
N THR A 20 8.71 5.16 -16.32
CA THR A 20 9.37 6.17 -15.47
C THR A 20 9.14 7.59 -15.99
N ASN A 21 9.20 7.80 -17.32
CA ASN A 21 8.96 9.12 -17.93
C ASN A 21 7.51 9.59 -17.75
N GLN A 22 6.53 8.68 -17.87
CA GLN A 22 5.12 9.02 -17.63
C GLN A 22 4.88 9.39 -16.16
N LEU A 23 5.50 8.65 -15.23
CA LEU A 23 5.41 8.94 -13.79
C LEU A 23 6.04 10.29 -13.45
N VAL A 24 7.23 10.60 -14.00
CA VAL A 24 7.88 11.90 -13.82
C VAL A 24 6.98 13.03 -14.31
N ALA A 25 6.42 12.89 -15.52
CA ALA A 25 5.58 13.92 -16.11
C ALA A 25 4.28 14.14 -15.33
N TYR A 26 3.63 13.06 -14.90
CA TYR A 26 2.35 13.14 -14.21
C TYR A 26 2.49 13.68 -12.78
N TYR A 27 3.45 13.17 -12.01
CA TYR A 27 3.59 13.49 -10.59
C TYR A 27 4.58 14.63 -10.32
N LYS A 28 5.29 15.11 -11.35
CA LYS A 28 6.33 16.15 -11.23
C LYS A 28 7.40 15.80 -10.20
N ILE A 29 7.71 14.51 -10.08
CA ILE A 29 8.73 13.96 -9.17
C ILE A 29 10.07 13.87 -9.90
N ASN A 30 11.17 14.02 -9.16
CA ASN A 30 12.52 13.84 -9.70
C ASN A 30 12.69 12.44 -10.36
N PRO A 31 13.22 12.36 -11.60
CA PRO A 31 13.44 11.08 -12.29
C PRO A 31 14.21 10.03 -11.51
N SER A 32 15.22 10.46 -10.72
CA SER A 32 16.01 9.54 -9.90
C SER A 32 15.18 8.87 -8.80
N THR A 33 14.28 9.63 -8.16
CA THR A 33 13.36 9.12 -7.15
C THR A 33 12.35 8.14 -7.75
N VAL A 34 11.78 8.47 -8.91
CA VAL A 34 10.86 7.56 -9.62
C VAL A 34 11.58 6.27 -10.01
N LEU A 35 12.79 6.36 -10.56
CA LEU A 35 13.57 5.19 -10.95
C LEU A 35 13.89 4.30 -9.75
N LYS A 36 14.28 4.90 -8.61
CA LYS A 36 14.52 4.17 -7.36
C LYS A 36 13.28 3.41 -6.92
N GLY A 37 12.13 4.07 -6.85
CA GLY A 37 10.87 3.42 -6.46
C GLY A 37 10.44 2.31 -7.43
N VAL A 38 10.59 2.51 -8.74
CA VAL A 38 10.29 1.45 -9.72
C VAL A 38 11.21 0.25 -9.55
N ASN A 39 12.51 0.47 -9.27
CA ASN A 39 13.44 -0.62 -9.01
C ASN A 39 13.11 -1.37 -7.71
N GLU A 40 12.74 -0.66 -6.64
CA GLU A 40 12.28 -1.28 -5.39
C GLU A 40 11.08 -2.21 -5.65
N LEU A 41 10.09 -1.76 -6.44
CA LEU A 41 8.96 -2.61 -6.82
C LEU A 41 9.37 -3.83 -7.66
N VAL A 42 10.46 -3.75 -8.42
CA VAL A 42 11.00 -4.90 -9.16
C VAL A 42 11.71 -5.88 -8.22
N ASP A 43 12.52 -5.36 -7.31
CA ASP A 43 13.25 -6.17 -6.33
C ASP A 43 12.27 -6.88 -5.38
N GLU A 44 11.15 -6.23 -5.06
CA GLU A 44 10.05 -6.82 -4.31
C GLU A 44 9.17 -7.75 -5.17
N GLY A 45 9.40 -7.88 -6.48
CA GLY A 45 8.61 -8.73 -7.35
C GLY A 45 7.15 -8.27 -7.50
N ILE A 46 6.86 -6.99 -7.25
CA ILE A 46 5.56 -6.34 -7.53
C ILE A 46 5.47 -5.98 -9.02
N LEU A 47 6.58 -5.54 -9.60
CA LEU A 47 6.74 -5.30 -11.03
C LEU A 47 7.76 -6.27 -11.61
N PHE A 48 7.63 -6.58 -12.90
CA PHE A 48 8.64 -7.29 -13.65
C PHE A 48 8.86 -6.68 -15.03
N LYS A 49 10.06 -6.89 -15.57
CA LYS A 49 10.45 -6.34 -16.86
C LYS A 49 10.23 -7.36 -17.97
N LYS A 50 9.45 -6.97 -19.00
CA LYS A 50 9.38 -7.69 -20.27
C LYS A 50 10.33 -7.01 -21.27
N ARG A 51 11.39 -7.71 -21.67
CA ARG A 51 12.45 -7.18 -22.56
C ARG A 51 11.85 -6.53 -23.80
N GLY A 52 12.23 -5.28 -24.07
CA GLY A 52 11.76 -4.50 -25.23
C GLY A 52 10.32 -3.97 -25.14
N VAL A 53 9.54 -4.31 -24.11
CA VAL A 53 8.11 -3.95 -24.03
C VAL A 53 7.80 -2.98 -22.90
N GLY A 54 8.40 -3.19 -21.71
CA GLY A 54 8.21 -2.33 -20.55
C GLY A 54 8.08 -3.09 -19.23
N MET A 55 7.51 -2.41 -18.23
CA MET A 55 7.24 -2.94 -16.89
C MET A 55 5.79 -3.41 -16.79
N PHE A 56 5.57 -4.49 -16.06
CA PHE A 56 4.25 -5.12 -15.89
C PHE A 56 4.04 -5.51 -14.43
N VAL A 57 2.79 -5.49 -13.98
CA VAL A 57 2.44 -5.94 -12.62
C VAL A 57 2.54 -7.46 -12.54
N ALA A 58 3.26 -7.96 -11.55
CA ALA A 58 3.43 -9.39 -11.34
C ALA A 58 2.14 -10.06 -10.86
N GLU A 59 1.99 -11.35 -11.15
CA GLU A 59 0.93 -12.16 -10.57
C GLU A 59 1.11 -12.27 -9.04
N GLY A 60 0.03 -12.12 -8.28
CA GLY A 60 0.04 -12.08 -6.82
C GLY A 60 0.56 -10.76 -6.21
N ALA A 61 0.92 -9.77 -7.02
CA ALA A 61 1.41 -8.48 -6.55
C ALA A 61 0.41 -7.79 -5.61
N ARG A 62 -0.89 -7.82 -5.95
CA ARG A 62 -1.92 -7.19 -5.11
C ARG A 62 -2.01 -7.85 -3.75
N GLN A 63 -2.00 -9.18 -3.72
CA GLN A 63 -2.09 -9.94 -2.47
C GLN A 63 -0.89 -9.66 -1.57
N LYS A 64 0.31 -9.54 -2.16
CA LYS A 64 1.54 -9.20 -1.44
C LYS A 64 1.45 -7.80 -0.81
N LEU A 65 1.08 -6.79 -1.60
CA LEU A 65 0.93 -5.41 -1.13
C LEU A 65 -0.13 -5.28 -0.02
N VAL A 66 -1.28 -5.93 -0.17
CA VAL A 66 -2.34 -5.93 0.86
C VAL A 66 -1.84 -6.57 2.16
N ASN A 67 -1.07 -7.65 2.09
CA ASN A 67 -0.52 -8.29 3.27
C ASN A 67 0.54 -7.43 3.97
N GLN A 68 1.43 -6.78 3.23
CA GLN A 68 2.38 -5.81 3.76
C GLN A 68 1.64 -4.66 4.48
N ARG A 69 0.62 -4.07 3.82
CA ARG A 69 -0.13 -2.95 4.40
C ARG A 69 -0.97 -3.35 5.61
N ARG A 70 -1.47 -4.59 5.68
CA ARG A 70 -2.14 -5.13 6.87
C ARG A 70 -1.20 -5.23 8.08
N GLN A 71 0.05 -5.63 7.84
CA GLN A 71 1.06 -5.67 8.91
C GLN A 71 1.36 -4.25 9.41
N SER A 72 1.68 -3.32 8.51
CA SER A 72 1.90 -1.93 8.88
C SER A 72 0.69 -1.30 9.58
N PHE A 73 -0.54 -1.61 9.14
CA PHE A 73 -1.76 -1.10 9.77
C PHE A 73 -1.86 -1.49 11.25
N LYS A 74 -1.50 -2.74 11.58
CA LYS A 74 -1.52 -3.23 12.95
C LYS A 74 -0.56 -2.41 13.83
N ASP A 75 0.64 -2.15 13.36
CA ASP A 75 1.67 -1.46 14.14
C ASP A 75 1.43 0.05 14.19
N GLU A 76 0.99 0.64 13.08
CA GLU A 76 0.80 2.09 12.96
C GLU A 76 -0.47 2.61 13.63
N TYR A 77 -1.54 1.81 13.65
CA TYR A 77 -2.85 2.21 14.16
C TYR A 77 -3.26 1.40 15.38
N VAL A 78 -3.32 0.07 15.26
CA VAL A 78 -3.89 -0.79 16.32
C VAL A 78 -3.02 -0.75 17.58
N TRP A 79 -1.70 -0.91 17.43
CA TRP A 79 -0.79 -0.87 18.56
C TRP A 79 -0.77 0.50 19.26
N LYS A 80 -0.75 1.59 18.48
CA LYS A 80 -0.80 2.96 19.03
C LYS A 80 -2.11 3.22 19.77
N MET A 81 -3.24 2.78 19.21
CA MET A 81 -4.55 2.89 19.86
C MET A 81 -4.56 2.16 21.20
N ILE A 82 -4.07 0.91 21.25
CA ILE A 82 -3.98 0.14 22.50
C ILE A 82 -3.10 0.87 23.52
N LYS A 83 -1.94 1.40 23.10
CA LYS A 83 -1.03 2.13 23.99
C LYS A 83 -1.61 3.41 24.57
N GLU A 84 -2.41 4.13 23.80
CA GLU A 84 -3.10 5.32 24.33
C GLU A 84 -4.27 4.93 25.24
N ALA A 85 -5.00 3.86 24.92
CA ALA A 85 -6.05 3.32 25.78
C ALA A 85 -5.51 2.89 27.15
N GLU A 86 -4.37 2.20 27.19
CA GLU A 86 -3.69 1.80 28.44
C GLU A 86 -3.36 3.01 29.33
N LYS A 87 -2.97 4.16 28.77
CA LYS A 87 -2.66 5.39 29.54
C LYS A 87 -3.88 6.05 30.15
N LEU A 88 -5.06 5.77 29.59
CA LEU A 88 -6.33 6.35 29.99
C LEU A 88 -7.18 5.37 30.82
N ASP A 89 -6.57 4.24 31.24
CA ASP A 89 -7.25 3.14 31.94
C ASP A 89 -8.45 2.57 31.17
N ILE A 90 -8.44 2.68 29.84
CA ILE A 90 -9.48 2.12 28.97
C ILE A 90 -9.18 0.64 28.73
N THR A 91 -10.16 -0.20 29.07
CA THR A 91 -10.08 -1.65 28.93
C THR A 91 -10.39 -2.10 27.50
N LEU A 92 -9.95 -3.32 27.13
CA LEU A 92 -10.24 -3.89 25.81
C LEU A 92 -11.76 -3.95 25.50
N PRO A 93 -12.65 -4.38 26.42
CA PRO A 93 -14.10 -4.33 26.19
C PRO A 93 -14.63 -2.92 25.88
N GLU A 94 -14.13 -1.88 26.54
CA GLU A 94 -14.53 -0.50 26.26
C GLU A 94 -14.07 -0.04 24.86
N ILE A 95 -12.88 -0.46 24.42
CA ILE A 95 -12.40 -0.21 23.05
C ILE A 95 -13.32 -0.90 22.02
N GLU A 96 -13.70 -2.16 22.28
CA GLU A 96 -14.60 -2.92 21.40
C GLU A 96 -15.99 -2.25 21.29
N GLU A 97 -16.50 -1.72 22.40
CA GLU A 97 -17.74 -0.95 22.45
C GLU A 97 -17.62 0.35 21.61
N MET A 98 -16.56 1.13 21.83
CA MET A 98 -16.28 2.36 21.06
C MET A 98 -16.22 2.10 19.54
N ILE A 99 -15.54 1.03 19.11
CA ILE A 99 -15.46 0.66 17.69
C ILE A 99 -16.84 0.30 17.13
N SER A 100 -17.66 -0.41 17.92
CA SER A 100 -19.00 -0.84 17.52
C SER A 100 -19.94 0.35 17.35
N GLU A 101 -19.90 1.32 18.26
CA GLU A 101 -20.67 2.56 18.16
C GLU A 101 -20.28 3.39 16.92
N LEU A 102 -18.98 3.53 16.65
CA LEU A 102 -18.50 4.30 15.51
C LEU A 102 -18.85 3.65 14.17
N LYS A 103 -18.81 2.33 14.06
CA LYS A 103 -19.25 1.61 12.83
C LYS A 103 -20.73 1.79 12.54
N GLY A 104 -21.56 2.03 13.55
CA GLY A 104 -22.99 2.29 13.41
C GLY A 104 -23.33 3.70 12.93
N ARG A 105 -22.39 4.65 13.04
CA ARG A 105 -22.52 6.01 12.48
C ARG A 105 -22.17 6.00 10.99
N LYS A 106 -23.09 5.53 10.16
CA LYS A 106 -23.06 5.82 8.72
C LYS A 106 -23.70 7.17 8.44
#